data_AF-A0A7M3MHG1-F1
#
_entry.id   AF-A0A7M3MHG1-F1
#
_cell.length_a   1.000
_cell.length_b   1.000
_cell.length_c   1.000
_cell.angle_alpha   90.00
_cell.angle_beta   90.00
_cell.angle_gamma   90.00
#
_symmetry.space_group_name_H-M   'P 1'
#
loop_
_entity.id
_entity.type
_entity.pdbx_description
1 polymer ?
#
loop_
_entity_poly.entity_id
_entity_poly.type
_entity_poly.pdbx_seq_one_letter_code
_entity_poly.pdbx_strand_id
1 'polypeptide(L)'
;MERNDEVLERLSALETQVALLVDRIEPVTRSAKSMEELKNELTPRVEEGVRALIVELADVEADFLLEDMLFLLKKSLRNMRNFTFMMESMSNLIDFAVTAEPLLKTTIHEWIQELGELEKRGVFSLLKKQVGLLERIAAEYGEEDLEAMNESVVAMLGLVKEMGDEKSAAVLKRLAAAPSRVDMDKIEPVGPVGMLKAARDPDVQRGMGVMLELLKAVGSNGAGKQP
;
A
#
# COMPACT_ATOMS: atom_id res chain seq x y z
N MET A 1 3.97 80.16 11.85
CA MET A 1 2.99 79.06 11.93
C MET A 1 3.66 77.72 11.66
N GLU A 2 4.53 77.60 10.64
CA GLU A 2 5.24 76.35 10.29
C GLU A 2 5.93 75.58 11.44
N ARG A 3 6.60 76.25 12.40
CA ARG A 3 7.25 75.57 13.53
C ARG A 3 6.28 74.86 14.49
N ASN A 4 5.03 75.31 14.58
CA ASN A 4 4.04 74.64 15.43
C ASN A 4 3.43 73.44 14.71
N ASP A 5 3.29 73.52 13.38
CA ASP A 5 2.77 72.40 12.58
C ASP A 5 3.77 71.25 12.54
N GLU A 6 5.07 71.53 12.43
CA GLU A 6 6.14 70.51 12.49
C GLU A 6 6.21 69.83 13.87
N VAL A 7 5.96 70.57 14.95
CA VAL A 7 5.93 70.01 16.31
C VAL A 7 4.71 69.11 16.50
N LEU A 8 3.54 69.49 15.98
CA LEU A 8 2.32 68.68 16.04
C LEU A 8 2.44 67.40 15.20
N GLU A 9 3.10 67.48 14.05
CA GLU A 9 3.37 66.32 13.20
C GLU A 9 4.37 65.34 13.85
N ARG A 10 5.41 65.86 14.53
CA ARG A 10 6.32 65.00 15.30
C ARG A 10 5.63 64.38 16.52
N LEU A 11 4.70 65.09 17.16
CA LEU A 11 3.95 64.58 18.29
C LEU A 11 3.01 63.43 17.88
N SER A 12 2.28 63.59 16.76
CA SER A 12 1.39 62.55 16.25
C SER A 12 2.16 61.33 15.74
N ALA A 13 3.34 61.54 15.15
CA ALA A 13 4.24 60.46 14.78
C ALA A 13 4.76 59.68 16.01
N LEU A 14 5.06 60.39 17.11
CA LEU A 14 5.46 59.77 18.37
C LEU A 14 4.29 59.01 19.03
N GLU A 15 3.08 59.56 19.05
CA GLU A 15 1.90 58.86 19.58
C GLU A 15 1.61 57.57 18.81
N THR A 16 1.76 57.61 17.49
CA THR A 16 1.59 56.43 16.63
C THR A 16 2.68 55.38 16.90
N GLN A 17 3.93 55.80 17.07
CA GLN A 17 5.03 54.88 17.43
C GLN A 17 4.84 54.28 18.82
N VAL A 18 4.36 55.04 19.79
CA VAL A 18 4.05 54.55 21.14
C VAL A 18 2.88 53.57 21.10
N ALA A 19 1.84 53.85 20.33
CA ALA A 19 0.71 52.93 20.15
C ALA A 19 1.14 51.59 19.53
N LEU A 20 2.02 51.62 18.52
CA LEU A 20 2.59 50.41 17.90
C LEU A 20 3.53 49.65 18.85
N LEU A 21 4.24 50.35 19.73
CA LEU A 21 5.07 49.71 20.77
C LEU A 21 4.18 49.03 21.82
N VAL A 22 3.11 49.68 22.27
CA VAL A 22 2.18 49.13 23.26
C VAL A 22 1.48 47.86 22.74
N ASP A 23 1.05 47.86 21.47
CA ASP A 23 0.43 46.70 20.81
C ASP A 23 1.37 45.48 20.75
N ARG A 24 2.68 45.72 20.58
CA ARG A 24 3.72 44.67 20.62
C ARG A 24 4.08 44.20 22.04
N ILE A 25 3.82 45.00 23.06
CA ILE A 25 4.16 44.69 24.46
C ILE A 25 3.00 43.98 25.18
N GLU A 26 1.77 44.08 24.70
CA GLU A 26 0.60 43.40 25.25
C GLU A 26 0.74 41.86 25.35
N PRO A 27 1.22 41.12 24.31
CA PRO A 27 1.47 39.69 24.44
C PRO A 27 2.62 39.35 25.40
N VAL A 28 3.62 40.25 25.52
CA VAL A 28 4.77 40.08 26.40
C VAL A 28 4.38 40.27 27.86
N THR A 29 3.53 41.25 28.16
CA THR A 29 2.98 41.48 29.50
C THR A 29 2.03 40.37 29.91
N ARG A 30 1.23 39.81 28.99
CA ARG A 30 0.39 38.64 29.25
C ARG A 30 1.22 37.40 29.58
N SER A 31 2.31 37.18 28.83
CA SER A 31 3.25 36.08 29.05
C SER A 31 4.02 36.25 30.37
N ALA A 32 4.41 37.48 30.72
CA ALA A 32 5.05 37.77 32.01
C ALA A 32 4.10 37.50 33.18
N LYS A 33 2.82 37.88 33.04
CA LYS A 33 1.79 37.66 34.06
C LYS A 33 1.44 36.18 34.23
N SER A 34 1.33 35.42 33.13
CA SER A 34 1.13 33.96 33.23
C SER A 34 2.33 33.27 33.86
N MET A 35 3.55 33.76 33.64
CA MET A 35 4.75 33.26 34.31
C MET A 35 4.76 33.58 35.82
N GLU A 36 4.25 34.74 36.21
CA GLU A 36 4.09 35.15 37.61
C GLU A 36 3.00 34.34 38.33
N GLU A 37 1.87 34.10 37.66
CA GLU A 37 0.80 33.21 38.15
C GLU A 37 1.31 31.77 38.28
N LEU A 38 2.02 31.25 37.27
CA LEU A 38 2.64 29.92 37.34
C LEU A 38 3.65 29.83 38.50
N LYS A 39 4.47 30.87 38.71
CA LYS A 39 5.38 30.96 39.85
C LYS A 39 4.59 30.94 41.16
N ASN A 40 3.51 31.70 41.28
CA ASN A 40 2.71 31.78 42.50
C ASN A 40 1.91 30.49 42.78
N GLU A 41 1.50 29.76 41.74
CA GLU A 41 0.82 28.45 41.85
C GLU A 41 1.79 27.30 42.08
N LEU A 42 3.00 27.39 41.53
CA LEU A 42 4.07 26.41 41.76
C LEU A 42 4.70 26.59 43.13
N THR A 43 4.84 27.82 43.64
CA THR A 43 5.56 28.08 44.92
C THR A 43 5.06 27.19 46.08
N PRO A 44 3.74 27.04 46.32
CA PRO A 44 3.24 26.15 47.38
C PRO A 44 3.42 24.66 47.03
N ARG A 45 3.15 24.28 45.78
CA ARG A 45 3.22 22.89 45.32
C ARG A 45 4.63 22.35 45.17
N VAL A 46 5.62 23.23 44.99
CA VAL A 46 7.04 22.89 44.96
C VAL A 46 7.47 22.42 46.34
N GLU A 47 7.02 23.07 47.42
CA GLU A 47 7.34 22.62 48.78
C GLU A 47 6.72 21.25 49.09
N GLU A 48 5.46 21.04 48.70
CA GLU A 48 4.76 19.77 48.85
C GLU A 48 5.37 18.67 47.98
N GLY A 49 5.70 18.98 46.72
CA GLY A 49 6.35 18.06 45.79
C GLY A 49 7.76 17.68 46.22
N VAL A 50 8.53 18.62 46.79
CA VAL A 50 9.85 18.35 47.37
C VAL A 50 9.72 17.47 48.61
N ARG A 51 8.75 17.71 49.49
CA ARG A 51 8.49 16.83 50.64
C ARG A 51 8.03 15.44 50.23
N ALA A 52 7.14 15.33 49.24
CA ALA A 52 6.69 14.06 48.69
C ALA A 52 7.85 13.31 48.05
N LEU A 53 8.68 13.99 47.25
CA LEU A 53 9.91 13.41 46.69
C LEU A 53 10.87 12.95 47.79
N ILE A 54 11.07 13.72 48.87
CA ILE A 54 11.92 13.31 50.00
C ILE A 54 11.37 12.06 50.71
N VAL A 55 10.05 11.96 50.87
CA VAL A 55 9.39 10.79 51.48
C VAL A 55 9.45 9.58 50.56
N GLU A 56 9.17 9.74 49.27
CA GLU A 56 9.25 8.67 48.27
C GLU A 56 10.70 8.20 48.08
N LEU A 57 11.66 9.13 48.01
CA LEU A 57 13.10 8.85 47.95
C LEU A 57 13.63 8.21 49.25
N ALA A 58 12.97 8.41 50.38
CA ALA A 58 13.28 7.70 51.62
C ALA A 58 12.76 6.25 51.61
N ASP A 59 11.76 5.95 50.77
CA ASP A 59 11.18 4.61 50.57
C ASP A 59 11.86 3.84 49.42
N VAL A 60 12.57 4.53 48.51
CA VAL A 60 13.48 3.93 47.54
C VAL A 60 14.74 3.45 48.27
N GLU A 61 14.72 2.17 48.68
CA GLU A 61 15.79 1.47 49.39
C GLU A 61 17.21 1.84 48.91
N ALA A 62 17.99 2.44 49.82
CA ALA A 62 19.47 2.47 49.99
C ALA A 62 20.42 2.78 48.81
N ASP A 63 19.99 2.78 47.55
CA ASP A 63 20.88 2.86 46.37
C ASP A 63 20.90 4.24 45.69
N PHE A 64 20.11 5.20 46.15
CA PHE A 64 20.05 6.53 45.55
C PHE A 64 20.88 7.54 46.36
N LEU A 65 22.14 7.73 45.96
CA LEU A 65 23.03 8.70 46.59
C LEU A 65 22.91 10.06 45.92
N LEU A 66 23.20 11.14 46.67
CA LEU A 66 23.35 12.50 46.10
C LEU A 66 24.38 12.52 44.94
N GLU A 67 25.32 11.59 44.99
CA GLU A 67 26.34 11.37 43.98
C GLU A 67 25.75 10.85 42.65
N ASP A 68 24.69 10.03 42.69
CA ASP A 68 23.98 9.55 41.49
C ASP A 68 23.18 10.67 40.83
N MET A 69 22.61 11.58 41.62
CA MET A 69 21.97 12.80 41.11
C MET A 69 22.96 13.74 40.43
N LEU A 70 24.13 13.96 41.05
CA LEU A 70 25.21 14.74 40.43
C LEU A 70 25.78 14.06 39.19
N PHE A 71 25.84 12.73 39.19
CA PHE A 71 26.23 11.93 38.03
C PHE A 71 25.23 12.06 36.88
N LEU A 72 23.93 11.95 37.15
CA LEU A 72 22.87 12.15 36.16
C LEU A 72 22.84 13.58 35.63
N LEU A 73 23.02 14.58 36.50
CA LEU A 73 23.11 15.98 36.09
C LEU A 73 24.32 16.21 35.17
N LYS A 74 25.50 15.71 35.56
CA LYS A 74 26.71 15.75 34.70
C LYS A 74 26.49 14.98 33.40
N LYS A 75 25.84 13.82 33.43
CA LYS A 75 25.55 12.99 32.24
C LYS A 75 24.60 13.72 31.30
N SER A 76 23.59 14.41 31.83
CA SER A 76 22.64 15.22 31.06
C SER A 76 23.34 16.43 30.43
N LEU A 77 24.16 17.16 31.20
CA LEU A 77 24.99 18.27 30.70
C LEU A 77 26.00 17.80 29.64
N ARG A 78 26.60 16.62 29.81
CA ARG A 78 27.52 16.02 28.83
C ARG A 78 26.80 15.56 27.56
N ASN A 79 25.54 15.15 27.69
CA ASN A 79 24.66 14.80 26.57
C ASN A 79 23.92 16.00 25.97
N MET A 80 24.18 17.24 26.41
CA MET A 80 23.54 18.44 25.87
C MET A 80 23.68 18.51 24.34
N ARG A 81 24.82 18.07 23.79
CA ARG A 81 25.02 17.99 22.33
C ARG A 81 24.03 17.03 21.64
N ASN A 82 23.66 15.92 22.28
CA ASN A 82 22.66 15.00 21.75
C ASN A 82 21.26 15.60 21.86
N PHE A 83 20.96 16.35 22.93
CA PHE A 83 19.70 17.09 23.05
C PHE A 83 19.58 18.16 21.96
N THR A 84 20.65 18.93 21.72
CA THR A 84 20.69 19.90 20.63
C THR A 84 20.48 19.22 19.27
N PHE A 85 21.18 18.11 19.01
CA PHE A 85 20.99 17.35 17.78
C PHE A 85 19.56 16.83 17.60
N MET A 86 18.90 16.39 18.68
CA MET A 86 17.50 15.95 18.63
C MET A 86 16.56 17.11 18.32
N MET A 87 16.78 18.28 18.94
CA MET A 87 15.99 19.48 18.65
C MET A 87 16.18 19.96 17.21
N GLU A 88 17.41 19.94 16.71
CA GLU A 88 17.72 20.23 15.30
C GLU A 88 17.08 19.19 14.37
N SER A 89 17.12 17.91 14.73
CA SER A 89 16.47 16.84 13.96
C SER A 89 14.95 17.02 13.91
N MET A 90 14.33 17.45 15.01
CA MET A 90 12.90 17.79 15.03
C MET A 90 12.60 19.00 14.16
N SER A 91 13.44 20.04 14.18
CA SER A 91 13.33 21.17 13.25
C SER A 91 13.42 20.70 11.80
N ASN A 92 14.42 19.89 11.47
CA ASN A 92 14.61 19.34 10.13
C ASN A 92 13.42 18.46 9.68
N LEU A 93 12.79 17.71 10.58
CA LEU A 93 11.58 16.93 10.29
C LEU A 93 10.37 17.82 10.04
N ILE A 94 10.22 18.90 10.80
CA ILE A 94 9.16 19.89 10.59
C ILE A 94 9.39 20.60 9.25
N ASP A 95 10.62 21.01 8.95
CA ASP A 95 10.99 21.64 7.69
C ASP A 95 10.75 20.70 6.50
N PHE A 96 11.06 19.41 6.67
CA PHE A 96 10.73 18.38 5.69
C PHE A 96 9.21 18.23 5.52
N ALA A 97 8.45 18.15 6.60
CA ALA A 97 6.99 18.01 6.56
C ALA A 97 6.31 19.20 5.88
N VAL A 98 6.75 20.42 6.19
CA VAL A 98 6.28 21.67 5.55
C VAL A 98 6.67 21.71 4.08
N THR A 99 7.87 21.22 3.72
CA THR A 99 8.33 21.14 2.33
C THR A 99 7.60 20.06 1.53
N ALA A 100 7.26 18.94 2.18
CA ALA A 100 6.55 17.83 1.58
C ALA A 100 5.04 18.06 1.48
N GLU A 101 4.45 18.89 2.35
CA GLU A 101 3.00 19.15 2.37
C GLU A 101 2.42 19.60 1.02
N PRO A 102 3.01 20.55 0.27
CA PRO A 102 2.52 20.94 -1.05
C PRO A 102 2.62 19.80 -2.08
N LEU A 103 3.73 19.06 -2.05
CA LEU A 103 3.98 17.93 -2.94
C LEU A 103 2.95 16.82 -2.66
N LEU A 104 2.78 16.45 -1.40
CA LEU A 104 1.81 15.46 -0.94
C LEU A 104 0.39 15.88 -1.30
N LYS A 105 -0.02 17.14 -1.07
CA LYS A 105 -1.39 17.60 -1.44
C LYS A 105 -1.68 17.47 -2.92
N THR A 106 -0.66 17.67 -3.77
CA THR A 106 -0.79 17.58 -5.22
C THR A 106 -0.81 16.13 -5.68
N THR A 107 0.16 15.33 -5.23
CA THR A 107 0.28 13.91 -5.59
C THR A 107 -0.84 13.06 -5.01
N ILE A 108 -1.33 13.35 -3.80
CA ILE A 108 -2.46 12.64 -3.19
C ILE A 108 -3.73 12.83 -4.02
N HIS A 109 -3.97 14.03 -4.57
CA HIS A 109 -5.14 14.26 -5.43
C HIS A 109 -5.08 13.41 -6.70
N GLU A 110 -3.93 13.36 -7.36
CA GLU A 110 -3.71 12.53 -8.55
C GLU A 110 -3.89 11.04 -8.22
N TRP A 111 -3.34 10.57 -7.10
CA TRP A 111 -3.47 9.18 -6.67
C TRP A 111 -4.90 8.82 -6.31
N ILE A 112 -5.64 9.70 -5.62
CA ILE A 112 -7.06 9.47 -5.31
C ILE A 112 -7.87 9.36 -6.60
N GLN A 113 -7.56 10.18 -7.61
CA GLN A 113 -8.22 10.09 -8.91
C GLN A 113 -7.91 8.78 -9.61
N GLU A 114 -6.63 8.38 -9.72
CA GLU A 114 -6.25 7.12 -10.35
C GLU A 114 -6.82 5.90 -9.61
N LEU A 115 -6.75 5.88 -8.28
CA LEU A 115 -7.35 4.82 -7.46
C LEU A 115 -8.88 4.79 -7.64
N GLY A 116 -9.53 5.95 -7.75
CA GLY A 116 -10.96 6.04 -8.05
C GLY A 116 -11.31 5.55 -9.45
N GLU A 117 -10.45 5.75 -10.45
CA GLU A 117 -10.62 5.17 -11.78
C GLU A 117 -10.45 3.65 -11.78
N LEU A 118 -9.46 3.13 -11.04
CA LEU A 118 -9.27 1.69 -10.84
C LEU A 118 -10.50 1.06 -10.15
N GLU A 119 -11.07 1.75 -9.16
CA GLU A 119 -12.31 1.34 -8.51
C GLU A 119 -13.49 1.32 -9.49
N LYS A 120 -13.70 2.40 -10.26
CA LYS A 120 -14.76 2.49 -11.29
C LYS A 120 -14.63 1.41 -12.36
N ARG A 121 -13.41 1.07 -12.75
CA ARG A 121 -13.10 -0.02 -13.68
C ARG A 121 -13.26 -1.41 -13.05
N GLY A 122 -13.55 -1.49 -11.75
CA GLY A 122 -13.80 -2.73 -11.04
C GLY A 122 -12.53 -3.51 -10.68
N VAL A 123 -11.35 -2.90 -10.78
CA VAL A 123 -10.05 -3.56 -10.53
C VAL A 123 -9.97 -4.06 -9.10
N PHE A 124 -10.36 -3.25 -8.11
CA PHE A 124 -10.39 -3.67 -6.71
C PHE A 124 -11.39 -4.80 -6.44
N SER A 125 -12.54 -4.78 -7.12
CA SER A 125 -13.53 -5.86 -7.02
C SER A 125 -12.97 -7.17 -7.57
N LEU A 126 -12.27 -7.13 -8.71
CA LEU A 126 -11.59 -8.28 -9.27
C LEU A 126 -10.50 -8.82 -8.32
N LEU A 127 -9.63 -7.95 -7.81
CA LEU A 127 -8.58 -8.32 -6.86
C LEU A 127 -9.18 -8.97 -5.60
N LYS A 128 -10.23 -8.38 -5.02
CA LYS A 128 -10.91 -8.94 -3.85
C LYS A 128 -11.51 -10.32 -4.13
N LYS A 129 -12.14 -10.51 -5.29
CA LYS A 129 -12.67 -11.83 -5.70
C LYS A 129 -11.54 -12.84 -5.90
N GLN A 130 -10.42 -12.41 -6.46
CA GLN A 130 -9.26 -13.26 -6.69
C GLN A 130 -8.63 -13.72 -5.36
N VAL A 131 -8.47 -12.79 -4.41
CA VAL A 131 -8.03 -13.12 -3.04
C VAL A 131 -9.02 -14.08 -2.38
N GLY A 132 -10.32 -13.81 -2.46
CA GLY A 132 -11.34 -14.71 -1.92
C GLY A 132 -11.36 -16.09 -2.58
N LEU A 133 -10.98 -16.21 -3.86
CA LEU A 133 -10.78 -17.50 -4.50
C LEU A 133 -9.56 -18.22 -3.92
N LEU A 134 -8.43 -17.52 -3.77
CA LEU A 134 -7.21 -18.07 -3.17
C LEU A 134 -7.44 -18.53 -1.72
N GLU A 135 -8.20 -17.77 -0.94
CA GLU A 135 -8.61 -18.15 0.42
C GLU A 135 -9.44 -19.44 0.44
N ARG A 136 -10.37 -19.61 -0.51
CA ARG A 136 -11.17 -20.84 -0.63
C ARG A 136 -10.32 -22.03 -1.04
N ILE A 137 -9.43 -21.84 -2.01
CA ILE A 137 -8.50 -22.90 -2.43
C ILE A 137 -7.61 -23.29 -1.24
N ALA A 138 -7.03 -22.33 -0.52
CA ALA A 138 -6.21 -22.61 0.66
C ALA A 138 -6.98 -23.24 1.83
N ALA A 139 -8.30 -23.02 1.92
CA ALA A 139 -9.15 -23.62 2.94
C ALA A 139 -9.62 -25.04 2.57
N GLU A 140 -9.82 -25.34 1.28
CA GLU A 140 -10.24 -26.65 0.79
C GLU A 140 -9.08 -27.61 0.53
N TYR A 141 -7.92 -27.09 0.15
CA TYR A 141 -6.75 -27.86 -0.28
C TYR A 141 -5.58 -27.61 0.67
N GLY A 142 -4.91 -28.69 1.09
CA GLY A 142 -3.72 -28.61 1.94
C GLY A 142 -2.48 -28.14 1.17
N GLU A 143 -1.36 -27.99 1.87
CA GLU A 143 -0.07 -27.58 1.27
C GLU A 143 0.39 -28.56 0.17
N GLU A 144 0.25 -29.86 0.41
CA GLU A 144 0.58 -30.91 -0.58
C GLU A 144 -0.32 -30.85 -1.84
N ASP A 145 -1.61 -30.56 -1.66
CA ASP A 145 -2.56 -30.41 -2.77
C ASP A 145 -2.26 -29.16 -3.62
N LEU A 146 -1.85 -28.07 -2.97
CA LEU A 146 -1.47 -26.83 -3.63
C LEU A 146 -0.20 -27.00 -4.47
N GLU A 147 0.78 -27.77 -4.00
CA GLU A 147 1.99 -28.11 -4.77
C GLU A 147 1.64 -28.93 -6.01
N ALA A 148 0.83 -29.99 -5.85
CA ALA A 148 0.36 -30.80 -6.98
C ALA A 148 -0.46 -29.97 -7.99
N MET A 149 -1.25 -29.01 -7.50
CA MET A 149 -2.00 -28.11 -8.35
C MET A 149 -1.10 -27.14 -9.12
N ASN A 150 -0.01 -26.63 -8.51
CA ASN A 150 0.97 -25.80 -9.21
C ASN A 150 1.64 -26.55 -10.36
N GLU A 151 2.08 -27.79 -10.14
CA GLU A 151 2.65 -28.63 -11.21
C GLU A 151 1.64 -28.86 -12.33
N SER A 152 0.39 -29.15 -11.97
CA SER A 152 -0.70 -29.34 -12.93
C SER A 152 -1.01 -28.08 -13.74
N VAL A 153 -1.01 -26.90 -13.11
CA VAL A 153 -1.19 -25.61 -13.80
C VAL A 153 -0.05 -25.33 -14.77
N VAL A 154 1.21 -25.59 -14.38
CA VAL A 154 2.37 -25.42 -15.26
C VAL A 154 2.30 -26.39 -16.45
N ALA A 155 1.94 -27.65 -16.21
CA ALA A 155 1.73 -28.63 -17.27
C ALA A 155 0.63 -28.18 -18.24
N MET A 156 -0.51 -27.71 -17.73
CA MET A 156 -1.60 -27.17 -18.54
C MET A 156 -1.18 -25.93 -19.34
N LEU A 157 -0.39 -25.01 -18.76
CA LEU A 157 0.15 -23.87 -19.50
C LEU A 157 1.12 -24.29 -20.61
N GLY A 158 1.92 -25.32 -20.37
CA GLY A 158 2.75 -25.98 -21.39
C GLY A 158 1.90 -26.50 -22.54
N LEU A 159 0.81 -27.23 -22.24
CA LEU A 159 -0.13 -27.72 -23.24
C LEU A 159 -0.78 -26.57 -24.02
N VAL A 160 -1.24 -25.51 -23.33
CA VAL A 160 -1.82 -24.34 -23.99
C VAL A 160 -0.82 -23.68 -24.94
N LYS A 161 0.46 -23.63 -24.58
CA LYS A 161 1.52 -23.10 -25.44
C LYS A 161 1.75 -23.98 -26.67
N GLU A 162 1.80 -25.30 -26.51
CA GLU A 162 1.93 -26.27 -27.62
C GLU A 162 0.69 -26.30 -28.52
N MET A 163 -0.50 -26.10 -27.95
CA MET A 163 -1.77 -26.00 -28.67
C MET A 163 -2.00 -24.62 -29.29
N GLY A 164 -1.26 -23.61 -28.83
CA GLY A 164 -1.31 -22.22 -29.32
C GLY A 164 -0.71 -22.04 -30.72
N ASP A 165 -0.03 -23.06 -31.25
CA ASP A 165 0.41 -23.09 -32.64
C ASP A 165 -0.78 -22.92 -33.59
N GLU A 166 -0.60 -22.09 -34.63
CA GLU A 166 -1.66 -21.71 -35.57
C GLU A 166 -2.39 -22.92 -36.19
N LYS A 167 -1.64 -24.02 -36.42
CA LYS A 167 -2.17 -25.30 -36.95
C LYS A 167 -3.04 -26.04 -35.92
N SER A 168 -2.58 -26.12 -34.66
CA SER A 168 -3.30 -26.78 -33.56
C SER A 168 -4.58 -26.00 -33.21
N ALA A 169 -4.48 -24.67 -33.13
CA ALA A 169 -5.62 -23.78 -32.94
C ALA A 169 -6.67 -23.91 -34.06
N ALA A 170 -6.25 -24.08 -35.31
CA ALA A 170 -7.16 -24.27 -36.44
C ALA A 170 -7.95 -25.59 -36.36
N VAL A 171 -7.31 -26.69 -35.94
CA VAL A 171 -7.99 -27.99 -35.71
C VAL A 171 -8.98 -27.87 -34.55
N LEU A 172 -8.57 -27.30 -33.43
CA LEU A 172 -9.43 -27.09 -32.26
C LEU A 172 -10.64 -26.21 -32.59
N LYS A 173 -10.45 -25.13 -33.33
CA LYS A 173 -11.55 -24.25 -33.77
C LYS A 173 -12.55 -24.98 -34.66
N ARG A 174 -12.08 -25.88 -35.54
CA ARG A 174 -12.95 -26.70 -36.39
C ARG A 174 -13.76 -27.72 -35.58
N LEU A 175 -13.13 -28.34 -34.57
CA LEU A 175 -13.81 -29.28 -33.67
C LEU A 175 -14.80 -28.58 -32.73
N ALA A 176 -14.42 -27.44 -32.13
CA ALA A 176 -15.29 -26.66 -31.26
C ALA A 176 -16.52 -26.09 -31.99
N ALA A 177 -16.42 -25.85 -33.30
CA ALA A 177 -17.53 -25.42 -34.13
C ALA A 177 -18.43 -26.57 -34.63
N ALA A 178 -18.02 -27.84 -34.47
CA ALA A 178 -18.77 -28.99 -34.97
C ALA A 178 -20.14 -29.16 -34.28
N PRO A 179 -20.26 -29.02 -32.95
CA PRO A 179 -21.57 -29.10 -32.28
C PRO A 179 -22.55 -28.01 -32.70
N SER A 180 -22.08 -26.81 -33.06
CA SER A 180 -22.96 -25.74 -33.54
C SER A 180 -23.48 -25.97 -34.97
N ARG A 181 -22.93 -26.95 -35.69
CA ARG A 181 -23.28 -27.27 -37.08
C ARG A 181 -24.08 -28.57 -37.21
N VAL A 182 -24.21 -29.30 -36.12
CA VAL A 182 -24.93 -30.57 -36.05
C VAL A 182 -26.02 -30.41 -35.01
N ASP A 183 -27.27 -30.61 -35.42
CA ASP A 183 -28.41 -30.64 -34.50
C ASP A 183 -28.33 -31.95 -33.69
N MET A 184 -27.68 -31.89 -32.53
CA MET A 184 -27.39 -33.05 -31.68
C MET A 184 -28.66 -33.74 -31.20
N ASP A 185 -29.78 -33.02 -31.14
CA ASP A 185 -31.08 -33.53 -30.72
C ASP A 185 -31.81 -34.30 -31.82
N LYS A 186 -31.31 -34.26 -33.07
CA LYS A 186 -31.90 -34.93 -34.24
C LYS A 186 -30.97 -35.95 -34.90
N ILE A 187 -29.96 -36.42 -34.18
CA ILE A 187 -29.05 -37.44 -34.72
C ILE A 187 -29.78 -38.78 -34.80
N GLU A 188 -30.08 -39.22 -36.02
CA GLU A 188 -30.64 -40.55 -36.25
C GLU A 188 -29.54 -41.63 -36.18
N PRO A 189 -29.82 -42.81 -35.56
CA PRO A 189 -28.89 -43.92 -35.56
C PRO A 189 -28.54 -44.36 -36.98
N VAL A 190 -27.25 -44.41 -37.29
CA VAL A 190 -26.78 -44.84 -38.61
C VAL A 190 -26.79 -46.37 -38.67
N GLY A 191 -27.72 -46.96 -39.42
CA GLY A 191 -27.78 -48.41 -39.64
C GLY A 191 -26.63 -48.94 -40.53
N PRO A 192 -26.45 -50.26 -40.66
CA PRO A 192 -25.34 -50.86 -41.42
C PRO A 192 -25.23 -50.38 -42.88
N VAL A 193 -26.36 -50.18 -43.55
CA VAL A 193 -26.41 -49.60 -44.91
C VAL A 193 -26.05 -48.12 -44.91
N GLY A 194 -26.48 -47.39 -43.87
CA GLY A 194 -26.12 -45.99 -43.67
C GLY A 194 -24.62 -45.81 -43.42
N MET A 195 -23.98 -46.71 -42.67
CA MET A 195 -22.53 -46.73 -42.49
C MET A 195 -21.78 -46.95 -43.81
N LEU A 196 -22.23 -47.89 -44.65
CA LEU A 196 -21.65 -48.10 -45.98
C LEU A 196 -21.83 -46.88 -46.90
N LYS A 197 -22.97 -46.20 -46.80
CA LYS A 197 -23.23 -44.96 -47.55
C LYS A 197 -22.35 -43.81 -47.04
N ALA A 198 -22.22 -43.67 -45.72
CA ALA A 198 -21.37 -42.66 -45.08
C ALA A 198 -19.88 -42.87 -45.41
N ALA A 199 -19.40 -44.12 -45.50
CA ALA A 199 -18.04 -44.42 -45.92
C ALA A 199 -17.72 -43.98 -47.37
N ARG A 200 -18.74 -43.73 -48.19
CA ARG A 200 -18.61 -43.19 -49.56
C ARG A 200 -18.79 -41.67 -49.61
N ASP A 201 -19.10 -41.02 -48.50
CA ASP A 201 -19.23 -39.57 -48.41
C ASP A 201 -17.85 -38.89 -48.45
N PRO A 202 -17.62 -37.91 -49.34
CA PRO A 202 -16.33 -37.24 -49.47
C PRO A 202 -15.85 -36.53 -48.19
N ASP A 203 -16.75 -35.99 -47.37
CA ASP A 203 -16.39 -35.27 -46.15
C ASP A 203 -16.05 -36.24 -45.02
N VAL A 204 -16.72 -37.39 -44.95
CA VAL A 204 -16.36 -38.50 -44.05
C VAL A 204 -14.99 -39.06 -44.42
N GLN A 205 -14.72 -39.28 -45.72
CA GLN A 205 -13.42 -39.76 -46.20
C GLN A 205 -12.29 -38.76 -45.88
N ARG A 206 -12.52 -37.46 -46.07
CA ARG A 206 -11.56 -36.41 -45.68
C ARG A 206 -11.30 -36.42 -44.17
N GLY A 207 -12.35 -36.52 -43.35
CA GLY A 207 -12.22 -36.60 -41.89
C GLY A 207 -11.42 -37.82 -41.44
N MET A 208 -11.72 -38.99 -42.01
CA MET A 208 -10.97 -40.23 -41.76
C MET A 208 -9.52 -40.12 -42.20
N GLY A 209 -9.24 -39.52 -43.36
CA GLY A 209 -7.87 -39.29 -43.84
C GLY A 209 -7.05 -38.40 -42.89
N VAL A 210 -7.66 -37.32 -42.39
CA VAL A 210 -7.02 -36.45 -41.37
C VAL A 210 -6.76 -37.23 -40.08
N MET A 211 -7.72 -38.03 -39.60
CA MET A 211 -7.52 -38.88 -38.42
C MET A 211 -6.38 -39.88 -38.62
N LEU A 212 -6.30 -40.55 -39.77
CA LEU A 212 -5.25 -41.52 -40.06
C LEU A 212 -3.87 -40.87 -40.12
N GLU A 213 -3.74 -39.69 -40.72
CA GLU A 213 -2.48 -38.94 -40.73
C GLU A 213 -2.08 -38.45 -39.33
N LEU A 214 -3.04 -38.00 -38.50
CA LEU A 214 -2.77 -37.65 -37.11
C LEU A 214 -2.34 -38.87 -36.28
N LEU A 215 -3.02 -40.01 -36.44
CA LEU A 215 -2.66 -41.27 -35.79
C LEU A 215 -1.27 -41.74 -36.21
N LYS A 216 -0.94 -41.61 -37.50
CA LYS A 216 0.39 -41.92 -38.03
C LYS A 216 1.46 -41.00 -37.45
N ALA A 217 1.17 -39.70 -37.33
CA ALA A 217 2.08 -38.71 -36.74
C ALA A 217 2.32 -38.96 -35.24
N VAL A 218 1.27 -39.29 -34.49
CA VAL A 218 1.37 -39.70 -33.08
C VAL A 218 2.17 -40.99 -32.95
N GLY A 219 1.91 -41.98 -33.80
CA GLY A 219 2.66 -43.23 -33.82
C GLY A 219 4.13 -43.05 -34.18
N SER A 220 4.46 -42.15 -35.12
CA SER A 220 5.85 -41.86 -35.49
C SER A 220 6.60 -41.05 -34.43
N ASN A 221 5.91 -40.15 -33.72
CA ASN A 221 6.49 -39.41 -32.60
C ASN A 221 6.64 -40.26 -31.33
N GLY A 222 5.73 -41.22 -31.12
CA GLY A 222 5.81 -42.22 -30.04
C GLY A 222 6.81 -43.36 -30.30
N ALA A 223 7.23 -43.56 -31.55
CA ALA A 223 8.25 -44.53 -31.95
C ALA A 223 9.68 -43.94 -31.96
N GLY A 224 9.90 -42.85 -31.22
CA GLY A 224 11.21 -42.28 -30.95
C GLY A 224 11.99 -43.14 -29.95
N LYS A 225 13.05 -43.79 -30.43
CA LYS A 225 14.10 -44.47 -29.66
C LYS A 225 14.55 -43.64 -28.45
N GLN A 226 14.55 -44.25 -27.26
CA GLN A 226 15.61 -44.05 -26.28
C GLN A 226 16.70 -45.09 -26.58
N PRO A 227 18.02 -44.78 -26.58
CA PRO A 227 18.72 -43.51 -26.78
C PRO A 227 19.21 -43.30 -28.24
#